data_AF-A0A950BSX1-F1
#
_entry.id   AF-A0A950BSX1-F1
#
_cell.length_a   1.000
_cell.length_b   1.000
_cell.length_c   1.000
_cell.angle_alpha   90.00
_cell.angle_beta   90.00
_cell.angle_gamma   90.00
#
_symmetry.space_group_name_H-M   'P 1'
#
loop_
_entity.id
_entity.type
_entity.pdbx_description
1 polymer ?
#
loop_
_entity_poly.entity_id
_entity_poly.type
_entity_poly.pdbx_seq_one_letter_code
_entity_poly.pdbx_strand_id
1 'polypeptide(L)'
;MAIPNPTKTQRISRLENGDHLSAGEFMERYEAMPGLKKAELIDGVVYVPSPTRWDLHAVPHQAMSTWLGNFWADTPGTQAGDNGTLKLDLENVPQPDLALIVLPSHGGQVDIDDDHYIVGAPELVCEISSSSKSIDLNSKLRLYLRNRVQEYIIWRVEDKAIDWFIQRQGRFERIEPVAAGVIQSEVFPGLWLDPQALIKLDLGRVFHVLQQGLETPAHSAFIARLAENATGRGEPG
;
A
#
# COMPACT_ATOMS: atom_id res chain seq x y z
N MET A 1 -6.62 57.92 6.75
CA MET A 1 -7.17 57.29 5.53
C MET A 1 -6.47 55.95 5.40
N ALA A 2 -7.13 54.86 5.79
CA ALA A 2 -6.53 53.53 5.74
C ALA A 2 -6.49 53.06 4.29
N ILE A 3 -5.31 52.62 3.84
CA ILE A 3 -5.13 51.95 2.57
C ILE A 3 -5.54 50.49 2.80
N PRO A 4 -6.58 49.95 2.16
CA PRO A 4 -6.84 48.52 2.24
C PRO A 4 -5.72 47.78 1.51
N ASN A 5 -4.98 46.97 2.25
CA ASN A 5 -3.97 46.06 1.70
C ASN A 5 -4.70 44.91 0.96
N PRO A 6 -4.27 44.51 -0.24
CA PRO A 6 -5.04 43.59 -1.08
C PRO A 6 -5.06 42.18 -0.48
N THR A 7 -6.24 41.54 -0.51
CA THR A 7 -6.40 40.10 -0.36
C THR A 7 -5.55 39.40 -1.43
N LYS A 8 -4.36 38.98 -1.06
CA LYS A 8 -3.53 38.07 -1.85
C LYS A 8 -4.16 36.69 -1.72
N THR A 9 -5.18 36.41 -2.52
CA THR A 9 -5.53 35.02 -2.84
C THR A 9 -4.34 34.48 -3.62
N GLN A 10 -3.35 33.95 -2.90
CA GLN A 10 -2.17 33.36 -3.50
C GLN A 10 -2.69 32.18 -4.32
N ARG A 11 -2.65 32.34 -5.64
CA ARG A 11 -3.12 31.32 -6.58
C ARG A 11 -2.25 30.08 -6.32
N ILE A 12 -2.82 29.08 -5.64
CA ILE A 12 -2.12 27.84 -5.29
C ILE A 12 -1.50 27.30 -6.59
N SER A 13 -0.19 27.13 -6.59
CA SER A 13 0.54 26.69 -7.77
C SER A 13 0.22 25.22 -8.01
N ARG A 14 0.07 24.84 -9.29
CA ARG A 14 -0.19 23.43 -9.64
C ARG A 14 1.02 22.58 -9.29
N LEU A 15 0.78 21.30 -9.01
CA LEU A 15 1.82 20.29 -8.92
C LEU A 15 2.38 20.02 -10.31
N GLU A 16 3.69 20.19 -10.46
CA GLU A 16 4.44 19.81 -11.66
C GLU A 16 5.41 18.67 -11.33
N ASN A 17 5.59 17.75 -12.27
CA ASN A 17 6.50 16.63 -12.08
C ASN A 17 7.94 17.15 -11.93
N GLY A 18 8.60 16.78 -10.83
CA GLY A 18 9.93 17.27 -10.46
C GLY A 18 9.94 18.46 -9.51
N ASP A 19 8.77 19.00 -9.12
CA ASP A 19 8.68 19.99 -8.05
C ASP A 19 9.28 19.44 -6.76
N HIS A 20 10.00 20.29 -6.02
CA HIS A 20 10.50 19.97 -4.69
C HIS A 20 9.63 20.62 -3.63
N LEU A 21 8.94 19.82 -2.83
CA LEU A 21 7.95 20.27 -1.84
C LEU A 21 8.08 19.51 -0.52
N SER A 22 7.67 20.17 0.56
CA SER A 22 7.31 19.46 1.80
C SER A 22 5.99 18.69 1.63
N ALA A 23 5.74 17.68 2.48
CA ALA A 23 4.48 16.94 2.48
C ALA A 23 3.26 17.84 2.69
N GLY A 24 3.38 18.86 3.56
CA GLY A 24 2.29 19.82 3.80
C GLY A 24 1.96 20.66 2.57
N GLU A 25 2.98 21.22 1.91
CA GLU A 25 2.79 21.98 0.67
C GLU A 25 2.27 21.10 -0.47
N PHE A 26 2.72 19.85 -0.55
CA PHE A 26 2.23 18.89 -1.52
C PHE A 26 0.73 18.62 -1.34
N MET A 27 0.30 18.30 -0.11
CA MET A 27 -1.11 18.01 0.19
C MET A 27 -2.01 19.21 -0.09
N GLU A 28 -1.62 20.42 0.34
CA GLU A 28 -2.38 21.65 0.08
C GLU A 28 -2.59 21.86 -1.44
N ARG A 29 -1.54 21.66 -2.24
CA ARG A 29 -1.64 21.79 -3.71
C ARG A 29 -2.43 20.65 -4.33
N TYR A 30 -2.30 19.43 -3.80
CA TYR A 30 -2.97 18.26 -4.35
C TYR A 30 -4.49 18.34 -4.17
N GLU A 31 -4.95 18.70 -2.98
CA GLU A 31 -6.37 18.90 -2.66
C GLU A 31 -6.99 20.05 -3.47
N ALA A 32 -6.20 21.09 -3.78
CA ALA A 32 -6.60 22.18 -4.66
C ALA A 32 -6.70 21.78 -6.16
N MET A 33 -6.37 20.53 -6.51
CA MET A 33 -6.38 19.99 -7.87
C MET A 33 -7.30 18.76 -8.01
N PRO A 34 -8.63 18.90 -7.85
CA PRO A 34 -9.57 17.76 -7.87
C PRO A 34 -9.64 17.00 -9.22
N GLY A 35 -9.09 17.57 -10.30
CA GLY A 35 -8.98 16.90 -11.61
C GLY A 35 -7.71 16.05 -11.78
N LEU A 36 -6.74 16.16 -10.87
CA LEU A 36 -5.51 15.37 -10.89
C LEU A 36 -5.78 14.01 -10.22
N LYS A 37 -5.68 12.94 -11.02
CA LYS A 37 -6.11 11.60 -10.58
C LYS A 37 -5.16 10.92 -9.61
N LYS A 38 -3.85 11.09 -9.82
CA LYS A 38 -2.79 10.43 -9.04
C LYS A 38 -1.58 11.36 -9.02
N ALA A 39 -0.97 11.53 -7.85
CA ALA A 39 0.30 12.23 -7.67
C ALA A 39 0.95 11.69 -6.40
N GLU A 40 2.28 11.62 -6.42
CA GLU A 40 3.05 11.11 -5.29
C GLU A 40 4.14 12.12 -4.92
N LEU A 41 4.43 12.23 -3.62
CA LEU A 41 5.64 12.89 -3.14
C LEU A 41 6.61 11.81 -2.63
N ILE A 42 7.79 11.72 -3.22
CA ILE A 42 8.82 10.74 -2.84
C ILE A 42 10.16 11.48 -2.71
N ASP A 43 10.79 11.41 -1.54
CA ASP A 43 12.02 12.15 -1.20
C ASP A 43 11.88 13.67 -1.47
N GLY A 44 10.70 14.23 -1.17
CA GLY A 44 10.38 15.63 -1.41
C GLY A 44 10.21 16.00 -2.88
N VAL A 45 10.22 15.02 -3.81
CA VAL A 45 10.02 15.24 -5.25
C VAL A 45 8.64 14.80 -5.67
N VAL A 46 7.93 15.66 -6.41
CA VAL A 46 6.61 15.38 -6.96
C VAL A 46 6.72 14.51 -8.20
N TYR A 47 5.95 13.42 -8.21
CA TYR A 47 5.80 12.52 -9.34
C TYR A 47 4.34 12.52 -9.82
N VAL A 48 4.16 12.74 -11.12
CA VAL A 48 2.86 12.57 -11.78
C VAL A 48 2.96 11.34 -12.68
N PRO A 49 2.29 10.24 -12.35
CA PRO A 49 2.48 8.97 -13.04
C PRO A 49 2.00 8.99 -14.48
N SER A 50 2.62 8.15 -15.30
CA SER A 50 2.24 7.94 -16.70
C SER A 50 0.90 7.20 -16.83
N PRO A 51 0.21 7.29 -17.99
CA PRO A 51 -1.03 6.56 -18.22
C PRO A 51 -0.90 5.04 -18.01
N THR A 52 -1.88 4.47 -17.31
CA THR A 52 -1.99 3.04 -17.05
C THR A 52 -2.28 2.25 -18.32
N ARG A 53 -1.48 1.21 -18.58
CA ARG A 53 -1.69 0.28 -19.70
C ARG A 53 -2.53 -0.92 -19.25
N TRP A 54 -3.35 -1.43 -20.15
CA TRP A 54 -4.33 -2.48 -19.85
C TRP A 54 -3.67 -3.79 -19.35
N ASP A 55 -2.77 -4.34 -20.15
CA ASP A 55 -2.09 -5.62 -19.92
C ASP A 55 -0.85 -5.52 -19.04
N LEU A 56 -0.22 -4.35 -18.97
CA LEU A 56 1.01 -4.13 -18.18
C LEU A 56 0.76 -3.57 -16.78
N HIS A 57 -0.46 -3.16 -16.44
CA HIS A 57 -0.78 -2.69 -15.11
C HIS A 57 -2.24 -2.92 -14.71
N ALA A 58 -3.23 -2.51 -15.51
CA ALA A 58 -4.63 -2.56 -15.08
C ALA A 58 -5.11 -3.99 -14.77
N VAL A 59 -4.79 -4.96 -15.63
CA VAL A 59 -5.14 -6.37 -15.43
C VAL A 59 -4.34 -7.00 -14.26
N PRO A 60 -3.00 -6.86 -14.17
CA PRO A 60 -2.25 -7.28 -12.99
C PRO A 60 -2.77 -6.66 -11.69
N HIS A 61 -3.11 -5.37 -11.70
CA HIS A 61 -3.71 -4.66 -10.57
C HIS A 61 -5.03 -5.29 -10.17
N GLN A 62 -5.92 -5.52 -11.12
CA GLN A 62 -7.20 -6.16 -10.84
C GLN A 62 -7.01 -7.56 -10.24
N ALA A 63 -6.06 -8.35 -10.75
CA ALA A 63 -5.79 -9.70 -10.26
C ALA A 63 -5.27 -9.69 -8.80
N MET A 64 -4.29 -8.83 -8.51
CA MET A 64 -3.73 -8.67 -7.17
C MET A 64 -4.77 -8.11 -6.19
N SER A 65 -5.53 -7.09 -6.61
CA SER A 65 -6.60 -6.48 -5.82
C SER A 65 -7.71 -7.49 -5.50
N THR A 66 -8.08 -8.34 -6.46
CA THR A 66 -9.07 -9.40 -6.21
C THR A 66 -8.56 -10.42 -5.18
N TRP A 67 -7.29 -10.83 -5.25
CA TRP A 67 -6.68 -11.71 -4.25
C TRP A 67 -6.68 -11.10 -2.85
N LEU A 68 -6.23 -9.84 -2.70
CA LEU A 68 -6.29 -9.13 -1.42
C LEU A 68 -7.72 -8.92 -0.93
N GLY A 69 -8.65 -8.62 -1.83
CA GLY A 69 -10.06 -8.44 -1.50
C GLY A 69 -10.71 -9.70 -0.95
N ASN A 70 -10.34 -10.89 -1.44
CA ASN A 70 -10.81 -12.16 -0.87
C ASN A 70 -10.24 -12.39 0.54
N PHE A 71 -8.94 -12.12 0.75
CA PHE A 71 -8.37 -12.22 2.09
C PHE A 71 -9.05 -11.26 3.08
N TRP A 72 -9.28 -10.01 2.66
CA TRP A 72 -9.99 -9.00 3.45
C TRP A 72 -11.41 -9.46 3.80
N ALA A 73 -12.15 -10.01 2.83
CA ALA A 73 -13.51 -10.51 3.06
C ALA A 73 -13.59 -11.59 4.15
N ASP A 74 -12.58 -12.46 4.22
CA ASP A 74 -12.51 -13.58 5.18
C ASP A 74 -11.70 -13.25 6.45
N THR A 75 -11.20 -12.02 6.62
CA THR A 75 -10.35 -11.63 7.76
C THR A 75 -10.85 -10.34 8.43
N PRO A 76 -11.90 -10.43 9.28
CA PRO A 76 -12.42 -9.28 10.03
C PRO A 76 -11.34 -8.57 10.84
N GLY A 77 -11.40 -7.23 10.88
CA GLY A 77 -10.39 -6.40 11.54
C GLY A 77 -9.24 -5.96 10.63
N THR A 78 -9.26 -6.36 9.35
CA THR A 78 -8.36 -5.85 8.31
C THR A 78 -9.11 -5.00 7.29
N GLN A 79 -8.38 -4.25 6.47
CA GLN A 79 -8.93 -3.49 5.34
C GLN A 79 -7.93 -3.39 4.19
N ALA A 80 -8.38 -3.72 2.98
CA ALA A 80 -7.62 -3.50 1.76
C ALA A 80 -8.09 -2.22 1.06
N GLY A 81 -7.17 -1.53 0.39
CA GLY A 81 -7.46 -0.35 -0.42
C GLY A 81 -6.52 -0.24 -1.61
N ASP A 82 -7.00 0.35 -2.70
CA ASP A 82 -6.20 0.69 -3.86
C ASP A 82 -6.01 2.20 -3.97
N ASN A 83 -4.85 2.64 -4.46
CA ASN A 83 -4.55 4.05 -4.75
C ASN A 83 -4.79 5.04 -3.58
N GLY A 84 -4.75 4.56 -2.33
CA GLY A 84 -4.91 5.39 -1.15
C GLY A 84 -3.68 6.24 -0.87
N THR A 85 -3.86 7.52 -0.53
CA THR A 85 -2.76 8.40 -0.12
C THR A 85 -2.24 8.03 1.26
N LEU A 86 -0.93 7.79 1.36
CA LEU A 86 -0.26 7.51 2.63
C LEU A 86 0.57 8.73 3.04
N LYS A 87 0.27 9.38 4.16
CA LYS A 87 1.10 10.40 4.79
C LYS A 87 2.16 9.69 5.65
N LEU A 88 3.30 9.35 5.06
CA LEU A 88 4.34 8.55 5.72
C LEU A 88 5.26 9.39 6.62
N ASP A 89 5.79 10.49 6.07
CA ASP A 89 6.68 11.41 6.79
C ASP A 89 6.63 12.82 6.16
N LEU A 90 7.51 13.73 6.61
CA LEU A 90 7.53 15.14 6.18
C LEU A 90 7.87 15.36 4.70
N GLU A 91 8.38 14.34 4.02
CA GLU A 91 8.86 14.41 2.63
C GLU A 91 8.22 13.33 1.74
N ASN A 92 7.32 12.51 2.28
CA ASN A 92 6.81 11.34 1.57
C ASN A 92 5.31 11.15 1.74
N VAL A 93 4.64 11.25 0.59
CA VAL A 93 3.21 11.04 0.44
C VAL A 93 2.94 10.17 -0.80
N PRO A 94 3.25 8.85 -0.75
CA PRO A 94 3.00 7.96 -1.88
C PRO A 94 1.52 7.54 -1.98
N GLN A 95 1.17 7.00 -3.15
CA GLN A 95 -0.10 6.33 -3.44
C GLN A 95 0.21 4.95 -4.02
N PRO A 96 0.47 3.94 -3.16
CA PRO A 96 0.74 2.59 -3.64
C PRO A 96 -0.42 2.06 -4.48
N ASP A 97 -0.12 1.09 -5.33
CA ASP A 97 -1.19 0.45 -6.11
C ASP A 97 -2.18 -0.23 -5.18
N LEU A 98 -1.71 -0.98 -4.18
CA LEU A 98 -2.55 -1.61 -3.16
C LEU A 98 -1.89 -1.53 -1.79
N ALA A 99 -2.72 -1.47 -0.75
CA ALA A 99 -2.31 -1.64 0.63
C ALA A 99 -3.29 -2.55 1.38
N LEU A 100 -2.79 -3.26 2.38
CA LEU A 100 -3.59 -4.00 3.35
C LEU A 100 -3.15 -3.58 4.74
N ILE A 101 -4.12 -3.14 5.53
CA ILE A 101 -3.91 -2.72 6.92
C ILE A 101 -4.65 -3.64 7.88
N VAL A 102 -4.13 -3.74 9.09
CA VAL A 102 -4.96 -4.03 10.26
C VAL A 102 -5.63 -2.72 10.68
N LEU A 103 -6.92 -2.74 10.99
CA LEU A 103 -7.60 -1.53 11.42
C LEU A 103 -6.96 -0.98 12.71
N PRO A 104 -6.85 0.35 12.89
CA PRO A 104 -6.28 0.94 14.10
C PRO A 104 -7.00 0.47 15.38
N SER A 105 -8.32 0.29 15.29
CA SER A 105 -9.16 -0.25 16.36
C SER A 105 -8.84 -1.71 16.72
N HIS A 106 -8.23 -2.46 15.81
CA HIS A 106 -7.85 -3.87 15.99
C HIS A 106 -6.35 -4.04 16.27
N GLY A 107 -5.65 -2.94 16.55
CA GLY A 107 -4.22 -2.94 16.88
C GLY A 107 -3.28 -2.75 15.70
N GLY A 108 -3.77 -2.26 14.56
CA GLY A 108 -2.92 -1.87 13.43
C GLY A 108 -2.01 -0.69 13.75
N GLN A 109 -0.98 -0.51 12.92
CA GLN A 109 0.08 0.48 13.14
C GLN A 109 -0.17 1.84 12.48
N VAL A 110 -1.20 1.95 11.65
CA VAL A 110 -1.61 3.21 11.01
C VAL A 110 -2.65 3.95 11.84
N ASP A 111 -2.80 5.24 11.55
CA ASP A 111 -3.98 6.03 11.88
C ASP A 111 -4.72 6.43 10.60
N ILE A 112 -6.00 6.75 10.73
CA ILE A 112 -6.79 7.40 9.66
C ILE A 112 -7.13 8.80 10.15
N ASP A 113 -6.66 9.83 9.44
CA ASP A 113 -6.90 11.22 9.84
C ASP A 113 -8.31 11.72 9.52
N ASP A 114 -8.63 12.94 9.94
CA ASP A 114 -9.95 13.55 9.76
C ASP A 114 -10.33 13.76 8.28
N ASP A 115 -9.34 13.80 7.39
CA ASP A 115 -9.52 13.89 5.93
C ASP A 115 -9.55 12.48 5.28
N HIS A 116 -9.56 11.43 6.09
CA HIS A 116 -9.62 10.02 5.70
C HIS A 116 -8.37 9.49 4.97
N TYR A 117 -7.21 10.12 5.18
CA TYR A 117 -5.93 9.61 4.69
C TYR A 117 -5.27 8.69 5.72
N ILE A 118 -4.51 7.71 5.24
CA ILE A 118 -3.65 6.89 6.10
C ILE A 118 -2.47 7.74 6.57
N VAL A 119 -2.25 7.79 7.87
CA VAL A 119 -1.04 8.35 8.49
C VAL A 119 -0.20 7.21 9.05
N GLY A 120 1.07 7.18 8.66
CA GLY A 120 1.98 6.07 8.98
C GLY A 120 1.96 4.95 7.95
N ALA A 121 2.75 3.90 8.20
CA ALA A 121 3.00 2.85 7.23
C ALA A 121 2.01 1.68 7.35
N PRO A 122 1.35 1.25 6.26
CA PRO A 122 0.58 0.00 6.25
C PRO A 122 1.41 -1.23 6.62
N GLU A 123 0.76 -2.26 7.13
CA GLU A 123 1.38 -3.56 7.35
C GLU A 123 1.86 -4.18 6.02
N LEU A 124 1.06 -4.09 4.95
CA LEU A 124 1.45 -4.56 3.60
C LEU A 124 1.20 -3.48 2.55
N VAL A 125 2.18 -3.30 1.67
CA VAL A 125 2.08 -2.50 0.43
C VAL A 125 2.39 -3.38 -0.78
N CYS A 126 1.63 -3.23 -1.87
CA CYS A 126 1.91 -3.87 -3.16
C CYS A 126 2.08 -2.82 -4.27
N GLU A 127 3.10 -3.02 -5.10
CA GLU A 127 3.40 -2.19 -6.26
C GLU A 127 3.47 -3.04 -7.54
N ILE A 128 2.97 -2.50 -8.65
CA ILE A 128 2.89 -3.16 -9.94
C ILE A 128 3.68 -2.36 -10.95
N SER A 129 4.88 -2.87 -11.23
CA SER A 129 5.77 -2.28 -12.22
C SER A 129 5.72 -3.07 -13.52
N SER A 130 5.71 -2.37 -14.65
CA SER A 130 5.90 -3.03 -15.93
C SER A 130 7.27 -3.70 -16.01
N SER A 131 8.35 -3.09 -15.48
CA SER A 131 9.72 -3.65 -15.56
C SER A 131 10.63 -3.31 -14.38
N SER A 132 11.67 -4.10 -14.15
CA SER A 132 12.76 -3.82 -13.19
C SER A 132 13.57 -2.54 -13.46
N LYS A 133 13.43 -1.93 -14.64
CA LYS A 133 14.15 -0.70 -15.02
C LYS A 133 13.42 0.58 -14.61
N SER A 134 12.25 0.49 -14.00
CA SER A 134 11.62 1.69 -13.46
C SER A 134 12.50 2.25 -12.35
N ILE A 135 13.03 3.45 -12.58
CA ILE A 135 13.88 4.24 -11.66
C ILE A 135 13.31 4.26 -10.23
N ASP A 136 11.98 4.15 -10.14
CA ASP A 136 11.18 4.22 -8.93
C ASP A 136 11.34 3.02 -7.96
N LEU A 137 11.64 1.80 -8.44
CA LEU A 137 11.62 0.61 -7.56
C LEU A 137 12.61 0.67 -6.40
N ASN A 138 13.84 1.15 -6.67
CA ASN A 138 14.85 1.30 -5.63
C ASN A 138 14.54 2.46 -4.68
N SER A 139 13.78 3.45 -5.12
CA SER A 139 13.36 4.57 -4.27
C SER A 139 12.19 4.16 -3.38
N LYS A 140 11.14 3.54 -3.93
CA LYS A 140 10.00 3.02 -3.16
C LYS A 140 10.40 1.94 -2.15
N LEU A 141 11.28 1.02 -2.52
CA LEU A 141 11.79 0.03 -1.57
C LEU A 141 12.47 0.69 -0.36
N ARG A 142 13.35 1.67 -0.59
CA ARG A 142 14.01 2.42 0.50
C ARG A 142 13.01 3.25 1.31
N LEU A 143 12.05 3.87 0.64
CA LEU A 143 10.97 4.64 1.25
C LEU A 143 10.16 3.79 2.23
N TYR A 144 9.66 2.64 1.78
CA TYR A 144 8.83 1.76 2.60
C TYR A 144 9.62 1.14 3.74
N LEU A 145 10.90 0.81 3.50
CA LEU A 145 11.80 0.31 4.53
C LEU A 145 12.02 1.34 5.65
N ARG A 146 12.37 2.59 5.31
CA ARG A 146 12.62 3.61 6.34
C ARG A 146 11.37 3.97 7.13
N ASN A 147 10.19 3.88 6.50
CA ASN A 147 8.90 4.18 7.11
C ASN A 147 8.27 2.98 7.81
N ARG A 148 8.95 1.83 7.84
CA ARG A 148 8.56 0.62 8.58
C ARG A 148 7.30 -0.08 8.06
N VAL A 149 7.06 -0.06 6.75
CA VAL A 149 6.15 -1.03 6.14
C VAL A 149 6.65 -2.44 6.47
N GLN A 150 5.76 -3.32 6.95
CA GLN A 150 6.19 -4.62 7.44
C GLN A 150 6.45 -5.59 6.29
N GLU A 151 5.53 -5.66 5.33
CA GLU A 151 5.67 -6.46 4.12
C GLU A 151 5.50 -5.63 2.86
N TYR A 152 6.28 -5.98 1.83
CA TYR A 152 6.27 -5.26 0.56
C TYR A 152 6.27 -6.24 -0.62
N ILE A 153 5.30 -6.13 -1.52
CA ILE A 153 5.21 -6.93 -2.73
C ILE A 153 5.49 -6.05 -3.94
N ILE A 154 6.32 -6.54 -4.85
CA ILE A 154 6.51 -5.96 -6.18
C ILE A 154 6.16 -7.02 -7.22
N TRP A 155 5.19 -6.73 -8.06
CA TRP A 155 4.94 -7.48 -9.29
C TRP A 155 5.65 -6.79 -10.46
N ARG A 156 6.71 -7.42 -10.98
CA ARG A 156 7.42 -7.02 -12.19
C ARG A 156 6.83 -7.78 -13.38
N VAL A 157 5.89 -7.14 -14.08
CA VAL A 157 5.00 -7.81 -15.04
C VAL A 157 5.77 -8.36 -16.25
N GLU A 158 6.63 -7.56 -16.89
CA GLU A 158 7.43 -7.99 -18.05
C GLU A 158 8.51 -9.01 -17.66
N ASP A 159 9.02 -8.90 -16.43
CA ASP A 159 10.01 -9.84 -15.88
C ASP A 159 9.38 -11.17 -15.44
N LYS A 160 8.03 -11.26 -15.42
CA LYS A 160 7.26 -12.43 -14.94
C LYS A 160 7.72 -12.86 -13.55
N ALA A 161 7.84 -11.89 -12.65
CA ALA A 161 8.32 -12.10 -11.30
C ALA A 161 7.48 -11.34 -10.27
N ILE A 162 7.26 -11.99 -9.14
CA ILE A 162 6.71 -11.39 -7.93
C ILE A 162 7.76 -11.57 -6.85
N ASP A 163 8.17 -10.45 -6.24
CA ASP A 163 9.08 -10.43 -5.11
C ASP A 163 8.28 -9.96 -3.89
N TRP A 164 8.26 -10.77 -2.84
CA TRP A 164 7.60 -10.46 -1.57
C TRP A 164 8.67 -10.35 -0.49
N PHE A 165 8.72 -9.22 0.20
CA PHE A 165 9.68 -8.93 1.23
C PHE A 165 9.02 -8.79 2.60
N ILE A 166 9.73 -9.21 3.64
CA ILE A 166 9.43 -8.98 5.04
C ILE A 166 10.51 -8.09 5.65
N GLN A 167 10.11 -7.08 6.42
CA GLN A 167 11.03 -6.22 7.12
C GLN A 167 11.50 -6.89 8.42
N ARG A 168 12.81 -7.10 8.54
CA ARG A 168 13.46 -7.63 9.74
C ARG A 168 14.67 -6.78 10.07
N GLN A 169 14.77 -6.29 11.31
CA GLN A 169 15.95 -5.56 11.81
C GLN A 169 16.44 -4.43 10.88
N GLY A 170 15.51 -3.67 10.28
CA GLY A 170 15.84 -2.53 9.41
C GLY A 170 16.29 -2.90 7.99
N ARG A 171 16.04 -4.13 7.54
CA ARG A 171 16.22 -4.56 6.15
C ARG A 171 14.99 -5.30 5.64
N PHE A 172 14.76 -5.21 4.33
CA PHE A 172 13.82 -6.10 3.65
C PHE A 172 14.54 -7.40 3.26
N GLU A 173 13.98 -8.52 3.70
CA GLU A 173 14.40 -9.86 3.33
C GLU A 173 13.34 -10.48 2.44
N ARG A 174 13.75 -11.17 1.37
CA ARG A 174 12.80 -11.86 0.50
C ARG A 174 12.19 -13.05 1.24
N ILE A 175 10.87 -13.18 1.20
CA ILE A 175 10.16 -14.37 1.65
C ILE A 175 10.29 -15.41 0.54
N GLU A 176 11.02 -16.48 0.81
CA GLU A 176 11.15 -17.58 -0.14
C GLU A 176 9.91 -18.46 -0.13
N PRO A 177 9.44 -18.94 -1.30
CA PRO A 177 8.33 -19.88 -1.34
C PRO A 177 8.64 -21.15 -0.57
N VAL A 178 7.62 -21.73 0.08
CA VAL A 178 7.73 -23.08 0.66
C VAL A 178 7.89 -24.13 -0.46
N ALA A 179 8.18 -25.38 -0.11
CA ALA A 179 8.43 -26.46 -1.10
C ALA A 179 7.32 -26.66 -2.16
N ALA A 180 6.10 -26.21 -1.89
CA ALA A 180 4.97 -26.23 -2.82
C ALA A 180 4.92 -25.03 -3.80
N GLY A 181 5.90 -24.13 -3.76
CA GLY A 181 5.95 -22.92 -4.59
C GLY A 181 5.03 -21.78 -4.11
N VAL A 182 4.48 -21.88 -2.90
CA VAL A 182 3.59 -20.89 -2.29
C VAL A 182 4.39 -19.94 -1.40
N ILE A 183 4.15 -18.63 -1.53
CA ILE A 183 4.65 -17.62 -0.59
C ILE A 183 3.55 -17.38 0.45
N GLN A 184 3.94 -17.27 1.72
CA GLN A 184 3.03 -17.09 2.85
C GLN A 184 3.42 -15.81 3.58
N SER A 185 2.46 -14.91 3.80
CA SER A 185 2.68 -13.74 4.65
C SER A 185 3.03 -14.17 6.08
N GLU A 186 3.97 -13.45 6.68
CA GLU A 186 4.30 -13.60 8.10
C GLU A 186 3.49 -12.65 8.98
N VAL A 187 3.11 -11.49 8.43
CA VAL A 187 2.33 -10.45 9.10
C VAL A 187 0.83 -10.75 9.09
N PHE A 188 0.35 -11.33 7.98
CA PHE A 188 -1.04 -11.73 7.77
C PHE A 188 -1.18 -13.24 7.67
N PRO A 189 -1.21 -13.98 8.80
CA PRO A 189 -1.43 -15.43 8.78
C PRO A 189 -2.65 -15.80 7.93
N GLY A 190 -2.45 -16.70 6.97
CA GLY A 190 -3.47 -17.13 6.02
C GLY A 190 -3.46 -16.42 4.66
N LEU A 191 -2.75 -15.29 4.52
CA LEU A 191 -2.54 -14.63 3.24
C LEU A 191 -1.46 -15.39 2.45
N TRP A 192 -1.90 -16.36 1.65
CA TRP A 192 -1.04 -17.23 0.85
C TRP A 192 -1.18 -16.91 -0.64
N LEU A 193 -0.08 -17.04 -1.38
CA LEU A 193 -0.01 -16.76 -2.81
C LEU A 193 0.82 -17.80 -3.56
N ASP A 194 0.28 -18.32 -4.66
CA ASP A 194 1.06 -18.96 -5.71
C ASP A 194 1.47 -17.88 -6.73
N PRO A 195 2.71 -17.35 -6.69
CA PRO A 195 3.10 -16.23 -7.53
C PRO A 195 3.08 -16.59 -9.02
N GLN A 196 3.39 -17.85 -9.37
CA GLN A 196 3.38 -18.30 -10.76
C GLN A 196 1.96 -18.40 -11.32
N ALA A 197 1.00 -18.80 -10.49
CA ALA A 197 -0.42 -18.75 -10.86
C ALA A 197 -0.89 -17.31 -11.09
N LEU A 198 -0.55 -16.37 -10.20
CA LEU A 198 -0.94 -14.97 -10.36
C LEU A 198 -0.32 -14.33 -11.61
N ILE A 199 0.97 -14.59 -11.88
CA ILE A 199 1.66 -14.13 -13.10
C ILE A 199 0.97 -14.63 -14.38
N LYS A 200 0.43 -15.85 -14.35
CA LYS A 200 -0.30 -16.47 -15.48
C LYS A 200 -1.78 -16.11 -15.50
N LEU A 201 -2.25 -15.31 -14.54
CA LEU A 201 -3.66 -14.97 -14.33
C LEU A 201 -4.56 -16.20 -14.12
N ASP A 202 -4.01 -17.29 -13.57
CA ASP A 202 -4.77 -18.46 -13.12
C ASP A 202 -5.40 -18.17 -11.75
N LEU A 203 -6.43 -17.33 -11.75
CA LEU A 203 -7.09 -16.89 -10.52
C LEU A 203 -7.77 -18.04 -9.77
N GLY A 204 -8.17 -19.11 -10.47
CA GLY A 204 -8.72 -20.31 -9.82
C GLY A 204 -7.68 -20.96 -8.90
N ARG A 205 -6.45 -21.11 -9.37
CA ARG A 205 -5.34 -21.59 -8.53
C ARG A 205 -4.98 -20.60 -7.43
N VAL A 206 -4.95 -19.30 -7.72
CA VAL A 206 -4.67 -18.26 -6.71
C VAL A 206 -5.65 -18.36 -5.54
N PHE A 207 -6.96 -18.41 -5.82
CA PHE A 207 -7.98 -18.48 -4.77
C PHE A 207 -7.98 -19.82 -4.04
N HIS A 208 -7.69 -20.92 -4.72
CA HIS A 208 -7.54 -22.22 -4.05
C HIS A 208 -6.39 -22.20 -3.03
N VAL A 209 -5.25 -21.60 -3.38
CA VAL A 209 -4.11 -21.48 -2.45
C VAL A 209 -4.40 -20.52 -1.31
N LEU A 210 -5.10 -19.40 -1.57
CA LEU A 210 -5.56 -18.50 -0.52
C LEU A 210 -6.50 -19.22 0.45
N GLN A 211 -7.48 -19.98 -0.05
CA GLN A 211 -8.42 -20.73 0.77
C GLN A 211 -7.71 -21.71 1.71
N GLN A 212 -6.68 -22.40 1.23
CA GLN A 212 -5.85 -23.27 2.08
C GLN A 212 -5.20 -22.51 3.24
N GLY A 213 -4.78 -21.27 3.02
CA GLY A 213 -4.22 -20.40 4.05
C GLY A 213 -5.27 -19.95 5.07
N LEU A 214 -6.44 -19.53 4.59
CA LEU A 214 -7.58 -19.11 5.41
C LEU A 214 -8.11 -20.26 6.31
N GLU A 215 -8.02 -21.51 5.86
CA GLU A 215 -8.43 -22.68 6.64
C GLU A 215 -7.42 -23.09 7.73
N THR A 216 -6.29 -22.39 7.87
CA THR A 216 -5.27 -22.76 8.85
C THR A 216 -5.63 -22.33 10.27
N PRO A 217 -5.18 -23.09 11.30
CA PRO A 217 -5.30 -22.66 12.70
C PRO A 217 -4.60 -21.31 12.99
N ALA A 218 -3.55 -20.98 12.24
CA ALA A 218 -2.82 -19.73 12.39
C ALA A 218 -3.68 -18.51 11.98
N HIS A 219 -4.45 -18.62 10.90
CA HIS A 219 -5.41 -17.59 10.49
C HIS A 219 -6.56 -17.45 11.51
N SER A 220 -7.12 -18.57 11.97
CA SER A 220 -8.14 -18.55 13.03
C SER A 220 -7.65 -17.87 14.32
N ALA A 221 -6.41 -18.16 14.74
CA ALA A 221 -5.79 -17.52 15.89
C ALA A 221 -5.51 -16.02 15.65
N PHE A 222 -5.17 -15.63 14.42
CA PHE A 222 -5.00 -14.24 14.04
C PHE A 222 -6.30 -13.45 14.16
N ILE A 223 -7.43 -13.97 13.65
CA ILE A 223 -8.74 -13.33 13.80
C ILE A 223 -9.12 -13.18 15.28
N ALA A 224 -8.91 -14.22 16.09
CA ALA A 224 -9.19 -14.16 17.52
C ALA A 224 -8.40 -13.01 18.20
N ARG A 225 -7.10 -12.88 17.89
CA ARG A 225 -6.26 -11.79 18.40
C ARG A 225 -6.75 -10.40 17.95
N LEU A 226 -7.18 -10.26 16.70
CA LEU A 226 -7.74 -9.00 16.20
C LEU A 226 -9.01 -8.60 16.98
N ALA A 227 -9.90 -9.57 17.24
CA ALA A 227 -11.11 -9.35 18.02
C ALA A 227 -10.82 -8.98 19.49
N GLU A 228 -9.83 -9.64 20.11
CA GLU A 228 -9.37 -9.29 21.47
C GLU A 228 -8.79 -7.87 21.55
N ASN A 229 -8.01 -7.45 20.55
CA ASN A 229 -7.49 -6.09 20.49
C ASN A 229 -8.62 -5.05 20.35
N ALA A 230 -9.67 -5.37 19.58
CA ALA A 230 -10.81 -4.49 19.40
C ALA A 230 -11.60 -4.26 20.69
N THR A 231 -11.79 -5.30 21.51
CA THR A 231 -12.48 -5.17 22.80
C THR A 231 -11.61 -4.46 23.83
N GLY A 232 -10.29 -4.74 23.86
CA GLY A 232 -9.36 -4.09 24.78
C GLY A 232 -9.15 -2.59 24.56
N ARG A 233 -9.46 -2.08 23.35
CA ARG A 233 -9.41 -0.65 23.02
C ARG A 233 -10.78 0.05 23.10
N GLY A 234 -11.85 -0.70 23.37
CA GLY A 234 -13.24 -0.23 23.39
C GLY A 234 -13.72 0.38 24.70
N GLU A 235 -12.90 0.45 25.75
CA GLU A 235 -13.23 1.19 26.99
C GLU A 235 -12.48 2.52 27.05
N PRO A 236 -13.11 3.65 26.64
CA PRO A 236 -12.73 4.94 27.16
C PRO A 236 -13.28 5.05 28.59
N GLY A 237 -12.37 5.10 29.57
CA GLY A 237 -12.67 5.61 30.92
C GLY A 237 -12.86 7.12 30.93
#